data_AF-K1T3W6-F1
#
_entry.id   AF-K1T3W6-F1
#
_cell.length_a   1.000
_cell.length_b   1.000
_cell.length_c   1.000
_cell.angle_alpha   90.00
_cell.angle_beta   90.00
_cell.angle_gamma   90.00
#
_symmetry.space_group_name_H-M   'P 1'
#
loop_
_entity.id
_entity.type
_entity.pdbx_description
1 polymer ?
#
loop_
_entity_poly.entity_id
_entity_poly.type
_entity_poly.pdbx_seq_one_letter_code
_entity_poly.pdbx_strand_id
1 'polypeptide(L)'
;MIIPNNSAKQLLNEDFGNDTLVLAMNSHMKQKIYDEYSEAINVYTLSEYAGEPEQDIKDPYGKGIEEYNACFEMICRLVGKVAEYL
;
A
#
# COMPACT_ATOMS: atom_id res chain seq x y z
N MET A 1 11.07 15.56 5.37
CA MET A 1 10.42 14.57 6.25
C MET A 1 11.39 13.40 6.40
N ILE A 2 11.87 13.11 7.61
CA ILE A 2 12.69 11.91 7.86
C ILE A 2 11.74 10.89 8.48
N ILE A 3 11.56 9.74 7.84
CA ILE A 3 10.87 8.59 8.46
C ILE A 3 11.92 7.94 9.37
N PRO A 4 11.85 8.12 10.70
CA PRO A 4 12.88 7.58 11.57
C PRO A 4 12.73 6.06 11.66
N ASN A 5 13.82 5.34 11.39
CA ASN A 5 13.93 3.88 11.57
C ASN A 5 12.82 3.04 10.91
N ASN A 6 12.84 2.90 9.58
CA ASN A 6 12.23 1.73 8.95
C ASN A 6 13.33 0.77 8.46
N SER A 7 13.26 -0.48 8.90
CA SER A 7 13.98 -1.58 8.27
C SER A 7 12.97 -2.33 7.40
N ALA A 8 13.32 -2.66 6.17
CA ALA A 8 12.50 -3.57 5.37
C ALA A 8 12.29 -4.87 6.17
N LYS A 9 11.02 -5.26 6.34
CA LYS A 9 10.62 -6.51 6.97
C LYS A 9 9.77 -7.29 5.98
N GLN A 10 9.98 -8.59 5.95
CA GLN A 10 9.15 -9.50 5.16
C GLN A 10 7.82 -9.71 5.87
N LEU A 11 6.74 -9.77 5.10
CA LEU A 11 5.41 -10.15 5.60
C LEU A 11 5.41 -11.60 6.09
N LEU A 12 4.71 -11.85 7.18
CA LEU A 12 4.50 -13.17 7.76
C LEU A 12 2.99 -13.45 7.84
N ASN A 13 2.59 -14.73 7.93
CA ASN A 13 1.17 -15.07 8.08
C ASN A 13 0.54 -14.47 9.36
N GLU A 14 1.35 -14.26 10.40
CA GLU A 14 0.92 -13.60 11.66
C GLU A 14 0.63 -12.10 11.52
N ASP A 15 1.04 -11.46 10.42
CA ASP A 15 0.71 -10.07 10.14
C ASP A 15 -0.74 -9.90 9.64
N PHE A 16 -1.44 -11.00 9.36
CA PHE A 16 -2.83 -10.99 8.92
C PHE A 16 -3.77 -11.44 10.03
N GLY A 17 -4.96 -10.83 10.06
CA GLY A 17 -5.99 -11.15 11.04
C GLY A 17 -7.33 -10.52 10.69
N ASN A 18 -8.38 -10.95 11.38
CA ASN A 18 -9.75 -10.47 11.13
C ASN A 18 -9.90 -8.95 11.35
N ASP A 19 -9.16 -8.40 12.32
CA ASP A 19 -9.19 -6.98 12.68
C ASP A 19 -8.05 -6.17 12.03
N THR A 20 -7.37 -6.75 11.02
CA THR A 20 -6.23 -6.12 10.34
C THR A 20 -6.60 -5.78 8.91
N LEU A 21 -6.47 -4.51 8.53
CA LEU A 21 -6.60 -4.03 7.15
C LEU A 21 -5.22 -3.92 6.52
N VAL A 22 -5.00 -4.60 5.38
CA VAL A 22 -3.75 -4.54 4.63
C VAL A 22 -3.95 -3.73 3.35
N LEU A 23 -3.17 -2.68 3.18
CA LEU A 23 -3.23 -1.78 2.03
C LEU A 23 -2.00 -1.93 1.14
N ALA A 24 -2.16 -2.59 -0.01
CA ALA A 24 -1.13 -2.79 -1.01
C ALA A 24 -0.95 -1.55 -1.90
N MET A 25 0.26 -1.35 -2.42
CA MET A 25 0.56 -0.20 -3.29
C MET A 25 0.01 -0.35 -4.71
N ASN A 26 -0.13 -1.58 -5.19
CA ASN A 26 -0.70 -1.89 -6.50
C ASN A 26 -1.38 -3.25 -6.50
N SER A 27 -2.13 -3.50 -7.57
CA SER A 27 -2.89 -4.73 -7.77
C SER A 27 -2.03 -6.00 -7.82
N HIS A 28 -0.82 -5.91 -8.35
CA HIS A 28 0.10 -7.06 -8.43
C HIS A 28 0.58 -7.51 -7.04
N MET A 29 0.89 -6.55 -6.15
CA MET A 29 1.24 -6.86 -4.76
C MET A 29 0.07 -7.48 -3.99
N LYS A 30 -1.16 -6.95 -4.17
CA LYS A 30 -2.38 -7.54 -3.60
C LYS A 30 -2.53 -9.00 -4.02
N GLN A 31 -2.43 -9.28 -5.32
CA GLN A 31 -2.55 -10.65 -5.84
C GLN A 31 -1.48 -11.57 -5.24
N LYS A 32 -0.22 -11.12 -5.22
CA LYS A 32 0.88 -11.89 -4.65
C LYS A 32 0.65 -12.22 -3.17
N ILE A 33 0.08 -11.29 -2.40
CA ILE A 33 -0.26 -11.53 -0.99
C ILE A 33 -1.34 -12.61 -0.87
N TYR A 34 -2.39 -12.56 -1.68
CA TYR A 34 -3.43 -13.61 -1.68
C TYR A 34 -2.91 -14.98 -2.11
N ASP A 35 -1.94 -15.02 -3.03
CA ASP A 35 -1.36 -16.27 -3.52
C ASP A 35 -0.38 -16.90 -2.50
N GLU A 36 0.37 -16.08 -1.75
CA GLU A 36 1.42 -16.55 -0.84
C GLU A 36 0.95 -16.74 0.62
N TYR A 37 -0.07 -16.01 1.08
CA TYR A 37 -0.49 -16.00 2.48
C TYR A 37 -1.96 -16.43 2.61
N SER A 38 -2.19 -17.63 3.14
CA SER A 38 -3.55 -18.17 3.32
C SER A 38 -4.39 -17.41 4.34
N GLU A 39 -3.73 -16.73 5.28
CA GLU A 39 -4.38 -15.90 6.30
C GLU A 39 -4.75 -14.50 5.78
N ALA A 40 -4.41 -14.18 4.52
CA ALA A 40 -4.78 -12.90 3.91
C ALA A 40 -6.29 -12.83 3.66
N ILE A 41 -7.00 -12.08 4.50
CA ILE A 41 -8.46 -11.90 4.40
C ILE A 41 -8.80 -10.50 3.85
N ASN A 42 -8.35 -9.45 4.53
CA ASN A 42 -8.73 -8.04 4.26
C ASN A 42 -7.60 -7.27 3.54
N VAL A 43 -7.24 -7.70 2.33
CA VAL A 43 -6.17 -7.07 1.54
C VAL A 43 -6.77 -6.28 0.38
N TYR A 44 -6.53 -4.98 0.36
CA TYR A 44 -7.03 -4.06 -0.68
C TYR A 44 -5.89 -3.22 -1.22
N THR A 45 -6.04 -2.62 -2.40
CA THR A 45 -5.08 -1.58 -2.80
C THR A 45 -5.42 -0.27 -2.08
N LEU A 46 -4.41 0.56 -1.79
CA LEU A 46 -4.63 1.86 -1.19
C LEU A 46 -5.59 2.72 -2.03
N SER A 47 -5.50 2.59 -3.35
CA SER A 47 -6.34 3.31 -4.29
C SER A 47 -7.78 2.80 -4.36
N GLU A 48 -7.99 1.48 -4.32
CA GLU A 48 -9.32 0.85 -4.22
C GLU A 48 -10.03 1.32 -2.95
N TYR A 49 -9.34 1.30 -1.81
CA TYR A 49 -9.91 1.73 -0.53
C TYR A 49 -10.18 3.24 -0.48
N ALA A 50 -9.40 4.04 -1.22
CA ALA A 50 -9.62 5.48 -1.38
C ALA A 50 -10.71 5.84 -2.42
N GLY A 51 -11.37 4.84 -3.03
CA GLY A 51 -12.42 5.02 -4.04
C GLY A 51 -11.93 5.30 -5.46
N GLU A 52 -10.66 5.03 -5.76
CA GLU A 52 -10.01 5.25 -7.07
C GLU A 52 -9.31 3.98 -7.59
N PRO A 53 -10.03 2.86 -7.81
CA PRO A 53 -9.43 1.55 -8.10
C PRO A 53 -8.60 1.49 -9.40
N GLU A 54 -8.79 2.43 -10.34
CA GLU A 54 -8.04 2.48 -11.60
C GLU A 54 -6.64 3.10 -11.46
N GLN A 55 -6.30 3.66 -10.30
CA GLN A 55 -5.02 4.31 -10.06
C GLN A 55 -4.07 3.42 -9.26
N ASP A 56 -3.08 2.79 -9.91
CA ASP A 56 -2.00 2.11 -9.21
C ASP A 56 -0.86 3.08 -8.84
N ILE A 57 -0.27 2.88 -7.65
CA ILE A 57 0.90 3.64 -7.22
C ILE A 57 2.12 3.08 -7.95
N LYS A 58 2.73 3.93 -8.77
CA LYS A 58 3.92 3.56 -9.55
C LYS A 58 5.14 3.51 -8.64
N ASP A 59 5.95 2.48 -8.84
CA ASP A 59 7.24 2.35 -8.16
C ASP A 59 8.22 3.42 -8.68
N PRO A 60 8.67 4.36 -7.82
CA PRO A 60 9.62 5.39 -8.20
C PRO A 60 11.07 4.88 -8.20
N TYR A 61 11.33 3.63 -7.82
CA TYR A 61 12.69 3.10 -7.71
C TYR A 61 13.49 3.25 -9.02
N GLY A 62 14.68 3.85 -8.92
CA GLY A 62 15.54 4.16 -10.07
C GLY A 62 15.06 5.29 -10.98
N LYS A 63 14.01 6.04 -10.61
CA LYS A 63 13.50 7.20 -11.35
C LYS A 63 14.08 8.53 -10.82
N GLY A 64 13.75 9.63 -11.52
CA GLY A 64 14.14 10.97 -11.12
C GLY A 64 13.35 11.46 -9.91
N ILE A 65 13.80 12.58 -9.34
CA ILE A 65 13.17 13.17 -8.14
C ILE A 65 11.71 13.57 -8.39
N GLU A 66 11.37 13.95 -9.62
CA GLU A 66 10.01 14.30 -10.03
C GLU A 66 9.05 13.13 -9.84
N GLU A 67 9.44 11.91 -10.22
CA GLU A 67 8.64 10.71 -10.04
C GLU A 67 8.48 10.33 -8.56
N TYR A 68 9.53 10.53 -7.74
CA TYR A 68 9.41 10.34 -6.29
C TYR A 68 8.43 11.34 -5.68
N ASN A 69 8.48 12.61 -6.09
CA ASN A 69 7.55 13.64 -5.63
C ASN A 69 6.10 13.29 -6.02
N ALA A 70 5.88 12.91 -7.28
CA ALA A 70 4.56 12.50 -7.76
C ALA A 70 4.02 11.27 -7.01
N CYS A 71 4.88 10.28 -6.74
CA CYS A 71 4.53 9.09 -5.96
C CYS A 71 4.15 9.48 -4.51
N PHE A 72 4.93 10.36 -3.88
CA PHE A 72 4.65 10.86 -2.53
C PHE A 72 3.33 11.63 -2.46
N GLU A 73 3.09 12.58 -3.37
CA GLU A 73 1.84 13.36 -3.41
C GLU A 73 0.62 12.45 -3.59
N MET A 74 0.74 11.44 -4.46
CA MET A 74 -0.30 10.44 -4.66
C MET A 74 -0.59 9.65 -3.39
N ILE A 75 0.45 9.13 -2.72
CA ILE A 75 0.29 8.40 -1.46
C ILE A 75 -0.35 9.30 -0.40
N CYS A 76 0.12 10.53 -0.21
CA CYS A 76 -0.45 11.46 0.76
C CYS A 76 -1.92 11.74 0.52
N ARG A 77 -2.32 11.93 -0.75
CA ARG A 77 -3.72 12.16 -1.13
C ARG A 77 -4.59 10.94 -0.84
N LEU A 78 -4.13 9.75 -1.20
CA LEU A 78 -4.88 8.51 -0.98
C LEU A 78 -4.98 8.17 0.50
N VAL A 79 -3.89 8.25 1.27
CA VAL A 79 -3.88 8.05 2.73
C VAL A 79 -4.83 9.05 3.40
N GLY A 80 -4.83 10.32 2.98
CA GLY A 80 -5.75 11.33 3.49
C GLY A 80 -7.22 10.92 3.32
N LYS A 81 -7.59 10.41 2.14
CA LYS A 81 -8.94 9.90 1.89
C LYS A 81 -9.26 8.68 2.76
N VAL A 82 -8.37 7.69 2.78
CA VAL A 82 -8.57 6.46 3.57
C VAL A 82 -8.74 6.78 5.06
N ALA A 83 -7.99 7.74 5.58
CA ALA A 83 -8.10 8.18 6.97
C ALA A 83 -9.44 8.85 7.32
N GLU A 84 -10.21 9.33 6.34
CA GLU A 84 -11.58 9.83 6.59
C GLU A 84 -12.60 8.69 6.73
N TYR A 85 -12.28 7.49 6.22
CA TYR A 85 -13.15 6.32 6.26
C TYR A 85 -12.90 5.40 7.46
N LEU A 86 -11.80 5.59 8.19
CA LEU A 86 -11.40 4.82 9.38
C LEU A 86 -11.76 5.56 10.67
#